data_AF-A0A1V6FSN6-F1
#
_entry.id   AF-A0A1V6FSN6-F1
#
_cell.length_a   1.000
_cell.length_b   1.000
_cell.length_c   1.000
_cell.angle_alpha   90.00
_cell.angle_beta   90.00
_cell.angle_gamma   90.00
#
_symmetry.space_group_name_H-M   'P 1'
#
loop_
_entity.id
_entity.type
_entity.pdbx_description
1 polymer ?
#
loop_
_entity_poly.entity_id
_entity_poly.type
_entity_poly.pdbx_seq_one_letter_code
_entity_poly.pdbx_strand_id
1 'polypeptide(L)'
;MTISDADVQAELERLSALRMQMLEMHPFWGYLLLQVKLTPALDLPAFAATDYLRHIWFNPARTRLLNAAQLGFVLAHEICHQVFATSERARDRDPFLWNLAADFAINLIVADITVPGGKEWKKLYEEPEIVIPGYGKIGILLDEDFRGMIAETIYEHLRLEEEEEEEEDGEGHQGRAPQMVTFQLPDQQGVPRQLPDILDHQGGIDIHLPLDLTVDMRETLQARIRDAIGAWSAGDRRGDLPSNLLTQLGLLNPPQIPWQRLFHRFADAAVARDDYSLARPNRRYLAMNLIVPGRYQETLNRVVIALDTSASMDKEELRDVASEIVGMMPLVDDITLIVADAAIQEVVPFEGLESFLRAGRLPGRGGTDHVCVFDYIAEHRLNPSLFIGLTDLGSSFPEQKPPYPVLWVTPHRHAEAPWGQVIALPPRPD
;
A
#
# COMPACT_ATOMS: atom_id res chain seq x y z
N MET A 1 -30.50 14.91 16.08
CA MET A 1 -31.43 15.79 15.32
C MET A 1 -32.12 14.96 14.26
N THR A 2 -33.44 15.06 14.08
CA THR A 2 -34.14 14.38 12.98
C THR A 2 -34.04 15.24 11.72
N ILE A 3 -33.33 14.76 10.71
CA ILE A 3 -33.25 15.38 9.38
C ILE A 3 -34.25 14.69 8.43
N SER A 4 -34.76 15.42 7.43
CA SER A 4 -35.70 14.86 6.45
C SER A 4 -34.98 14.17 5.29
N ASP A 5 -35.68 13.32 4.53
CA ASP A 5 -35.13 12.73 3.30
C ASP A 5 -34.70 13.80 2.27
N ALA A 6 -35.42 14.94 2.24
CA ALA A 6 -35.06 16.07 1.40
C ALA A 6 -33.73 16.72 1.83
N ASP A 7 -33.44 16.76 3.14
CA ASP A 7 -32.16 17.23 3.66
C ASP A 7 -31.01 16.28 3.27
N VAL A 8 -31.26 14.97 3.35
CA VAL A 8 -30.27 13.96 2.92
C VAL A 8 -29.97 14.10 1.43
N GLN A 9 -31.00 14.25 0.60
CA GLN A 9 -30.84 14.41 -0.84
C GLN A 9 -30.09 15.70 -1.21
N ALA A 10 -30.43 16.83 -0.58
CA ALA A 10 -29.73 18.09 -0.80
C ALA A 10 -28.24 18.00 -0.39
N GLU A 11 -27.92 17.24 0.66
CA GLU A 11 -26.53 17.03 1.07
C GLU A 11 -25.75 16.16 0.08
N LEU A 12 -26.38 15.12 -0.48
CA LEU A 12 -25.78 14.31 -1.55
C LEU A 12 -25.48 15.14 -2.81
N GLU A 13 -26.38 16.07 -3.17
CA GLU A 13 -26.17 17.01 -4.27
C GLU A 13 -25.01 17.96 -3.97
N ARG A 14 -24.93 18.50 -2.76
CA ARG A 14 -23.82 19.36 -2.31
C ARG A 14 -22.48 18.62 -2.38
N LEU A 15 -22.43 17.39 -1.88
CA LEU A 15 -21.25 16.53 -1.95
C LEU A 15 -20.85 16.24 -3.39
N SER A 16 -21.81 15.98 -4.28
CA SER A 16 -21.54 15.75 -5.70
C SER A 16 -20.94 16.97 -6.38
N ALA A 17 -21.45 18.17 -6.07
CA ALA A 17 -20.87 19.43 -6.56
C ALA A 17 -19.45 19.66 -6.02
N LEU A 18 -19.24 19.42 -4.72
CA LEU A 18 -17.94 19.58 -4.07
C LEU A 18 -16.89 18.64 -4.67
N ARG A 19 -17.24 17.39 -5.01
CA ARG A 19 -16.34 16.45 -5.68
C ARG A 19 -15.83 16.97 -7.02
N MET A 20 -16.73 17.56 -7.81
CA MET A 20 -16.36 18.16 -9.11
C MET A 20 -15.43 19.37 -8.91
N GLN A 21 -15.72 20.20 -7.90
CA GLN A 21 -14.84 21.31 -7.54
C GLN A 21 -13.47 20.81 -7.06
N MET A 22 -13.41 19.75 -6.26
CA MET A 22 -12.16 19.14 -5.82
C MET A 22 -11.36 18.57 -6.99
N LEU A 23 -11.99 18.01 -8.03
CA LEU A 23 -11.28 17.59 -9.24
C LEU A 23 -10.59 18.77 -9.94
N GLU A 24 -11.26 19.92 -10.02
CA GLU A 24 -10.69 21.11 -10.65
C GLU A 24 -9.57 21.74 -9.81
N MET A 25 -9.78 21.80 -8.49
CA MET A 25 -8.87 22.42 -7.54
C MET A 25 -7.72 21.50 -7.14
N HIS A 26 -7.87 20.18 -7.19
CA HIS A 26 -6.85 19.24 -6.78
C HIS A 26 -7.07 17.88 -7.47
N PRO A 27 -6.69 17.77 -8.75
CA PRO A 27 -6.95 16.61 -9.60
C PRO A 27 -6.63 15.26 -8.96
N PHE A 28 -5.53 15.14 -8.22
CA PHE A 28 -5.16 13.88 -7.55
C PHE A 28 -6.23 13.42 -6.55
N TRP A 29 -6.57 14.26 -5.56
CA TRP A 29 -7.58 13.94 -4.54
C TRP A 29 -8.99 13.83 -5.14
N GLY A 30 -9.35 14.77 -6.02
CA GLY A 30 -10.66 14.79 -6.66
C GLY A 30 -10.89 13.57 -7.55
N TYR A 31 -9.87 13.10 -8.27
CA TYR A 31 -9.97 11.89 -9.10
C TYR A 31 -10.27 10.65 -8.28
N LEU A 32 -9.57 10.44 -7.17
CA LEU A 32 -9.82 9.32 -6.25
C LEU A 32 -11.22 9.39 -5.66
N LEU A 33 -11.62 10.59 -5.23
CA LEU A 33 -12.92 10.84 -4.64
C LEU A 33 -14.06 10.60 -5.64
N LEU A 34 -13.88 10.85 -6.94
CA LEU A 34 -14.87 10.53 -7.99
C LEU A 34 -15.15 9.03 -8.14
N GLN A 35 -14.25 8.18 -7.68
CA GLN A 35 -14.40 6.72 -7.75
C GLN A 35 -14.98 6.11 -6.48
N VAL A 36 -15.23 6.92 -5.46
CA VAL A 36 -15.87 6.51 -4.20
C VAL A 36 -17.38 6.72 -4.28
N LYS A 37 -18.13 5.78 -3.70
CA LYS A 37 -19.57 5.87 -3.46
C LYS A 37 -19.81 6.54 -2.10
N LEU A 38 -20.42 7.72 -2.12
CA LEU A 38 -20.84 8.42 -0.92
C LEU A 38 -22.19 7.89 -0.45
N THR A 39 -22.26 7.41 0.79
CA THR A 39 -23.45 6.73 1.33
C THR A 39 -23.88 7.39 2.64
N PRO A 40 -25.12 7.91 2.75
CA PRO A 40 -25.61 8.50 4.00
C PRO A 40 -25.68 7.46 5.13
N ALA A 41 -25.22 7.81 6.33
CA ALA A 41 -25.31 7.00 7.54
C ALA A 41 -25.64 7.90 8.75
N LEU A 42 -26.93 7.99 9.12
CA LEU A 42 -27.40 8.90 10.17
C LEU A 42 -26.95 8.50 11.58
N ASP A 43 -26.74 7.20 11.79
CA ASP A 43 -26.34 6.63 13.09
C ASP A 43 -24.82 6.73 13.32
N LEU A 44 -24.05 7.16 12.31
CA LEU A 44 -22.60 7.29 12.41
C LEU A 44 -22.22 8.35 13.45
N PRO A 45 -21.40 8.03 14.47
CA PRO A 45 -21.07 8.96 15.54
C PRO A 45 -19.92 9.93 15.21
N ALA A 46 -19.54 10.05 13.93
CA ALA A 46 -18.53 10.96 13.39
C ALA A 46 -19.06 11.70 12.14
N PHE A 47 -18.25 12.56 11.50
CA PHE A 47 -18.66 13.16 10.22
C PHE A 47 -18.67 12.11 9.11
N ALA A 48 -17.64 11.27 9.05
CA ALA A 48 -17.47 10.27 8.00
C ALA A 48 -16.78 9.00 8.50
N ALA A 49 -16.71 8.00 7.63
CA ALA A 49 -15.94 6.78 7.80
C ALA A 49 -15.72 6.15 6.43
N THR A 50 -14.63 5.41 6.24
CA THR A 50 -14.32 4.73 4.98
C THR A 50 -14.11 3.23 5.14
N ASP A 51 -14.37 2.47 4.07
CA ASP A 51 -13.97 1.06 3.95
C ASP A 51 -12.55 0.88 3.41
N TYR A 52 -11.77 1.96 3.38
CA TYR A 52 -10.44 2.04 2.78
C TYR A 52 -10.40 1.77 1.26
N LEU A 53 -11.56 1.68 0.59
CA LEU A 53 -11.64 1.29 -0.81
C LEU A 53 -12.63 2.17 -1.59
N ARG A 54 -13.92 1.82 -1.62
CA ARG A 54 -14.90 2.41 -2.54
C ARG A 54 -16.07 3.08 -1.84
N HIS A 55 -16.10 3.11 -0.52
CA HIS A 55 -17.18 3.72 0.24
C HIS A 55 -16.63 4.76 1.21
N ILE A 56 -17.30 5.91 1.21
CA ILE A 56 -17.26 6.85 2.31
C ILE A 56 -18.70 6.98 2.79
N TRP A 57 -18.93 6.58 4.03
CA TRP A 57 -20.15 6.89 4.72
C TRP A 57 -20.02 8.26 5.35
N PHE A 58 -21.11 9.02 5.38
CA PHE A 58 -21.12 10.33 6.01
C PHE A 58 -22.41 10.53 6.80
N ASN A 59 -22.35 11.29 7.89
CA ASN A 59 -23.53 11.65 8.67
C ASN A 59 -24.09 12.99 8.18
N PRO A 60 -25.17 13.01 7.35
CA PRO A 60 -25.77 14.25 6.87
C PRO A 60 -26.28 15.17 7.98
N ALA A 61 -26.62 14.65 9.17
CA ALA A 61 -27.04 15.50 10.29
C ALA A 61 -25.90 16.35 10.85
N ARG A 62 -24.64 15.95 10.58
CA ARG A 62 -23.43 16.64 11.01
C ARG A 62 -22.76 17.39 9.86
N THR A 63 -22.55 16.74 8.71
CA THR A 63 -21.81 17.33 7.58
C THR A 63 -22.49 18.57 7.00
N ARG A 64 -23.83 18.64 7.03
CA ARG A 64 -24.61 19.81 6.58
C ARG A 64 -24.27 21.10 7.35
N LEU A 65 -23.70 20.98 8.55
CA LEU A 65 -23.29 22.10 9.38
C LEU A 65 -21.91 22.64 8.99
N LEU A 66 -21.14 21.88 8.20
CA LEU A 66 -19.82 22.27 7.72
C LEU A 66 -19.93 23.16 6.49
N ASN A 67 -19.09 24.18 6.43
CA ASN A 67 -18.90 24.94 5.19
C ASN A 67 -18.19 24.08 4.12
N ALA A 68 -18.06 24.59 2.88
CA ALA A 68 -17.47 23.80 1.78
C ALA A 68 -15.98 23.46 2.00
N ALA A 69 -15.20 24.35 2.61
CA ALA A 69 -13.79 24.11 2.91
C ALA A 69 -13.62 23.07 4.02
N GLN A 70 -14.45 23.12 5.06
CA GLN A 70 -14.50 22.14 6.14
C GLN A 70 -14.96 20.77 5.67
N LEU A 71 -16.01 20.71 4.83
CA LEU A 71 -16.43 19.45 4.25
C LEU A 71 -15.37 18.87 3.31
N GLY A 72 -14.68 19.73 2.55
CA GLY A 72 -13.54 19.33 1.73
C GLY A 72 -12.41 18.72 2.54
N PHE A 73 -12.14 19.25 3.75
CA PHE A 73 -11.18 18.69 4.70
C PHE A 73 -11.55 17.24 5.07
N VAL A 74 -12.80 17.02 5.52
CA VAL A 74 -13.28 15.69 5.90
C VAL A 74 -13.15 14.69 4.74
N LEU A 75 -13.56 15.06 3.53
CA LEU A 75 -13.46 14.16 2.37
C LEU A 75 -12.01 13.87 1.97
N ALA A 76 -11.13 14.87 2.02
CA ALA A 76 -9.72 14.68 1.75
C ALA A 76 -9.06 13.76 2.79
N HIS A 77 -9.42 13.92 4.07
CA HIS A 77 -8.99 13.07 5.17
C HIS A 77 -9.36 11.59 4.93
N GLU A 78 -10.62 11.30 4.60
CA GLU A 78 -11.05 9.92 4.30
C GLU A 78 -10.29 9.29 3.12
N ILE A 79 -10.00 10.09 2.08
CA ILE A 79 -9.20 9.62 0.95
C ILE A 79 -7.74 9.40 1.35
N CYS A 80 -7.19 10.19 2.28
CA CYS A 80 -5.85 9.99 2.79
C CYS A 80 -5.69 8.64 3.50
N HIS A 81 -6.69 8.17 4.24
CA HIS A 81 -6.67 6.81 4.81
C HIS A 81 -6.51 5.72 3.74
N GLN A 82 -7.16 5.90 2.58
CA GLN A 82 -7.02 5.00 1.43
C GLN A 82 -5.62 5.12 0.81
N VAL A 83 -5.19 6.35 0.50
CA VAL A 83 -3.93 6.61 -0.20
C VAL A 83 -2.73 6.17 0.62
N PHE A 84 -2.73 6.43 1.92
CA PHE A 84 -1.61 6.14 2.80
C PHE A 84 -1.69 4.75 3.46
N ALA A 85 -2.64 3.91 3.02
CA ALA A 85 -2.81 2.53 3.44
C ALA A 85 -2.77 2.36 4.97
N THR A 86 -3.49 3.23 5.70
CA THR A 86 -3.40 3.28 7.17
C THR A 86 -3.85 1.98 7.82
N SER A 87 -4.85 1.30 7.26
CA SER A 87 -5.31 0.00 7.77
C SER A 87 -4.23 -1.09 7.65
N GLU A 88 -3.52 -1.17 6.52
CA GLU A 88 -2.46 -2.16 6.31
C GLU A 88 -1.20 -1.88 7.14
N ARG A 89 -0.90 -0.59 7.34
CA ARG A 89 0.27 -0.15 8.11
C ARG A 89 0.09 -0.33 9.62
N ALA A 90 -1.13 -0.54 10.10
CA ALA A 90 -1.42 -0.82 11.51
C ALA A 90 -0.63 -2.04 12.02
N ARG A 91 -0.68 -3.15 11.29
CA ARG A 91 -0.10 -4.45 11.68
C ARG A 91 -0.57 -4.86 13.08
N ASP A 92 0.34 -5.24 13.97
CA ASP A 92 0.05 -5.72 15.33
C ASP A 92 0.04 -4.58 16.38
N ARG A 93 -0.05 -3.31 15.95
CA ARG A 93 -0.11 -2.15 16.85
C ARG A 93 -1.44 -2.08 17.59
N ASP A 94 -1.45 -1.33 18.70
CA ASP A 94 -2.72 -1.03 19.36
C ASP A 94 -3.63 -0.21 18.44
N PRO A 95 -4.86 -0.68 18.18
CA PRO A 95 -5.75 -0.01 17.23
C PRO A 95 -6.11 1.41 17.63
N PHE A 96 -6.28 1.70 18.92
CA PHE A 96 -6.69 3.03 19.37
C PHE A 96 -5.57 4.05 19.14
N LEU A 97 -4.35 3.76 19.62
CA LEU A 97 -3.20 4.64 19.42
C LEU A 97 -2.79 4.74 17.95
N TRP A 98 -2.94 3.66 17.17
CA TRP A 98 -2.67 3.69 15.75
C TRP A 98 -3.62 4.62 14.99
N ASN A 99 -4.92 4.57 15.31
CA ASN A 99 -5.91 5.45 14.71
C ASN A 99 -5.60 6.92 15.04
N LEU A 100 -5.28 7.22 16.31
CA LEU A 100 -4.83 8.57 16.69
C LEU A 100 -3.63 9.03 15.87
N ALA A 101 -2.60 8.20 15.76
CA ALA A 101 -1.37 8.52 15.04
C ALA A 101 -1.60 8.73 13.55
N ALA A 102 -2.46 7.92 12.93
CA ALA A 102 -2.85 8.06 11.53
C ALA A 102 -3.56 9.40 11.29
N ASP A 103 -4.49 9.78 12.17
CA ASP A 103 -5.26 11.00 12.02
C ASP A 103 -4.41 12.24 12.25
N PHE A 104 -3.52 12.25 13.24
CA PHE A 104 -2.56 13.34 13.43
C PHE A 104 -1.73 13.59 12.17
N ALA A 105 -1.17 12.53 11.58
CA ALA A 105 -0.41 12.63 10.34
C ALA A 105 -1.27 13.15 9.18
N ILE A 106 -2.48 12.59 9.00
CA ILE A 106 -3.37 12.93 7.90
C ILE A 106 -3.89 14.37 8.01
N ASN A 107 -4.29 14.80 9.20
CA ASN A 107 -4.87 16.11 9.41
C ASN A 107 -3.87 17.23 9.08
N LEU A 108 -2.59 17.05 9.43
CA LEU A 108 -1.52 17.97 9.04
C LEU A 108 -1.33 18.02 7.50
N ILE A 109 -1.38 16.88 6.82
CA ILE A 109 -1.28 16.81 5.35
C ILE A 109 -2.44 17.55 4.69
N VAL A 110 -3.68 17.31 5.15
CA VAL A 110 -4.88 17.95 4.60
C VAL A 110 -4.87 19.46 4.88
N ALA A 111 -4.40 19.87 6.06
CA ALA A 111 -4.27 21.27 6.45
C ALA A 111 -3.25 22.05 5.60
N ASP A 112 -2.27 21.37 5.01
CA ASP A 112 -1.25 21.95 4.14
C ASP A 112 -1.69 22.06 2.67
N ILE A 113 -2.82 21.46 2.30
CA ILE A 113 -3.34 21.55 0.93
C ILE A 113 -3.66 23.01 0.59
N THR A 114 -3.07 23.52 -0.47
CA THR A 114 -3.20 24.93 -0.90
C THR A 114 -4.03 25.10 -2.16
N VAL A 115 -4.55 26.31 -2.37
CA VAL A 115 -5.24 26.66 -3.62
C VAL A 115 -4.26 26.61 -4.82
N PRO A 116 -4.63 26.00 -5.96
CA PRO A 116 -3.73 25.95 -7.12
C PRO A 116 -3.48 27.34 -7.71
N GLY A 117 -2.22 27.58 -8.11
CA GLY A 117 -1.85 28.80 -8.83
C GLY A 117 -1.97 30.09 -8.01
N GLY A 118 -2.12 29.98 -6.69
CA GLY A 118 -2.09 31.13 -5.78
C GLY A 118 -0.69 31.77 -5.75
N LYS A 119 -0.64 33.11 -5.72
CA LYS A 119 0.60 33.87 -5.46
C LYS A 119 1.02 33.83 -3.99
N GLU A 120 0.10 33.44 -3.11
CA GLU A 120 0.27 33.27 -1.66
C GLU A 120 -0.11 31.84 -1.28
N TRP A 121 0.57 31.29 -0.27
CA TRP A 121 0.31 29.98 0.33
C TRP A 121 -1.02 30.00 1.12
N LYS A 122 -2.15 30.13 0.41
CA LYS A 122 -3.47 30.10 1.03
C LYS A 122 -3.96 28.65 1.12
N LYS A 123 -4.24 28.20 2.36
CA LYS A 123 -4.88 26.91 2.63
C LYS A 123 -6.20 26.80 1.87
N LEU A 124 -6.42 25.66 1.23
CA LEU A 124 -7.65 25.35 0.48
C LEU A 124 -8.76 24.89 1.43
N TYR A 125 -8.41 24.10 2.43
CA TYR A 125 -9.33 23.53 3.40
C TYR A 125 -9.23 24.23 4.75
N GLU A 126 -10.35 24.20 5.48
CA GLU A 126 -10.49 24.75 6.82
C GLU A 126 -10.73 23.60 7.79
N GLU A 127 -10.12 23.67 8.96
CA GLU A 127 -10.28 22.68 10.02
C GLU A 127 -11.75 22.65 10.51
N PRO A 128 -12.40 21.48 10.58
CA PRO A 128 -13.81 21.36 10.97
C PRO A 128 -14.04 21.50 12.48
N GLU A 129 -13.34 22.42 13.16
CA GLU A 129 -13.58 22.74 14.56
C GLU A 129 -14.90 23.50 14.74
N ILE A 130 -15.96 22.76 15.08
CA ILE A 130 -17.30 23.33 15.26
C ILE A 130 -17.97 22.84 16.53
N VAL A 131 -18.88 23.65 17.05
CA VAL A 131 -19.80 23.21 18.12
C VAL A 131 -21.10 22.76 17.46
N ILE A 132 -21.39 21.46 17.58
CA ILE A 132 -22.63 20.90 17.06
C ILE A 132 -23.67 20.88 18.18
N PRO A 133 -24.85 21.51 17.98
CA PRO A 133 -25.91 21.47 18.98
C PRO A 133 -26.35 20.02 19.26
N GLY A 134 -26.23 19.61 20.52
CA GLY A 134 -26.56 18.25 20.97
C GLY A 134 -25.43 17.23 20.88
N TYR A 135 -24.28 17.57 20.30
CA TYR A 135 -23.10 16.70 20.21
C TYR A 135 -21.83 17.32 20.82
N GLY A 136 -21.85 18.63 21.15
CA GLY A 136 -20.74 19.30 21.83
C GLY A 136 -19.71 19.90 20.86
N LYS A 137 -18.54 20.27 21.39
CA LYS A 137 -17.42 20.73 20.58
C LYS A 137 -16.79 19.51 19.90
N ILE A 138 -16.73 19.52 18.58
CA ILE A 138 -15.92 18.58 17.82
C ILE A 138 -14.57 19.25 17.59
N GLY A 139 -13.54 18.74 18.25
CA GLY A 139 -12.15 19.07 17.96
C GLY A 139 -11.60 18.15 16.89
N ILE A 140 -10.43 18.49 16.36
CA ILE A 140 -9.69 17.63 15.44
C ILE A 140 -8.37 17.19 16.09
N LEU A 141 -7.87 16.03 15.68
CA LEU A 141 -6.54 15.55 16.06
C LEU A 141 -5.50 16.23 15.19
N LEU A 142 -5.10 17.44 15.57
CA LEU A 142 -4.06 18.19 14.87
C LEU A 142 -3.09 18.73 15.92
N ASP A 143 -1.84 18.29 15.81
CA ASP A 143 -0.74 18.76 16.65
C ASP A 143 0.43 19.14 15.74
N GLU A 144 0.87 20.39 15.84
CA GLU A 144 1.95 20.94 15.03
C GLU A 144 3.31 20.28 15.34
N ASP A 145 3.48 19.69 16.53
CA ASP A 145 4.72 19.00 16.91
C ASP A 145 4.95 17.73 16.09
N PHE A 146 3.89 17.14 15.52
CA PHE A 146 3.97 15.97 14.63
C PHE A 146 4.15 16.33 13.15
N ARG A 147 4.35 17.61 12.81
CA ARG A 147 4.46 18.06 11.42
C ARG A 147 5.59 17.35 10.66
N GLY A 148 5.22 16.73 9.54
CA GLY A 148 6.15 16.01 8.67
C GLY A 148 6.53 14.61 9.15
N MET A 149 6.00 14.16 10.29
CA MET A 149 6.15 12.78 10.75
C MET A 149 5.18 11.84 10.04
N ILE A 150 5.57 10.57 9.90
CA ILE A 150 4.68 9.50 9.45
C ILE A 150 3.94 8.90 10.65
N ALA A 151 2.78 8.28 10.40
CA ALA A 151 1.95 7.66 11.43
C ALA A 151 2.71 6.69 12.35
N GLU A 152 3.69 5.92 11.84
CA GLU A 152 4.51 5.03 12.68
C GLU A 152 5.33 5.82 13.70
N THR A 153 5.96 6.93 13.30
CA THR A 153 6.74 7.75 14.21
C THR A 153 5.85 8.36 15.29
N ILE A 154 4.69 8.89 14.91
CA ILE A 154 3.72 9.45 15.86
C ILE A 154 3.22 8.36 16.82
N TYR A 155 2.95 7.15 16.33
CA TYR A 155 2.54 6.03 17.17
C TYR A 155 3.59 5.69 18.24
N GLU A 156 4.88 5.64 17.88
CA GLU A 156 5.93 5.39 18.87
C GLU A 156 6.01 6.53 19.91
N HIS A 157 5.77 7.79 19.52
CA HIS A 157 5.67 8.91 20.47
C HIS A 157 4.50 8.75 21.44
N LEU A 158 3.29 8.48 20.92
CA LEU A 158 2.09 8.27 21.75
C LEU A 158 2.24 7.06 22.68
N ARG A 159 2.96 6.02 22.27
CA ARG A 159 3.26 4.86 23.10
C ARG A 159 4.18 5.18 24.26
N LEU A 160 5.23 5.95 24.02
CA LEU A 160 6.14 6.37 25.07
C LEU A 160 5.43 7.28 26.08
N GLU A 161 4.56 8.18 25.62
CA GLU A 161 3.72 9.01 26.51
C GLU A 161 2.80 8.16 27.39
N GLU A 162 2.13 7.15 26.81
CA GLU A 162 1.27 6.22 27.57
C GLU A 162 2.07 5.44 28.64
N GLU A 163 3.27 4.95 28.31
CA GLU A 163 4.15 4.23 29.24
C GLU A 163 4.65 5.12 30.40
N GLU A 164 5.08 6.35 30.11
CA GLU A 164 5.56 7.30 31.13
C GLU A 164 4.46 7.67 32.12
N GLU A 165 3.23 7.85 31.64
CA GLU A 165 2.08 8.18 32.49
C GLU A 165 1.60 7.00 33.35
N GLU A 166 1.65 5.78 32.82
CA GLU A 166 1.38 4.56 33.59
C GLU A 166 2.36 4.39 34.76
N GLU A 167 3.62 4.81 34.60
CA GLU A 167 4.65 4.79 35.65
C GLU A 167 4.47 5.90 36.70
N GLU A 168 4.01 7.09 36.32
CA GLU A 168 3.89 8.26 37.22
C GLU A 168 2.61 8.27 38.07
N ASP A 169 1.44 7.95 37.51
CA ASP A 169 0.15 8.25 38.16
C ASP A 169 -0.59 7.03 38.74
N GLY A 170 -0.25 5.79 38.38
CA GLY A 170 -0.90 4.57 38.89
C GLY A 170 -2.43 4.46 38.59
N GLU A 171 -3.01 5.49 38.00
CA GLU A 171 -4.35 5.58 37.42
C GLU A 171 -4.18 6.28 36.06
N GLY A 172 -4.19 5.50 34.98
CA GLY A 172 -4.04 6.01 33.62
C GLY A 172 -5.09 7.06 33.22
N HIS A 173 -4.71 7.90 32.27
CA HIS A 173 -5.44 8.97 31.61
C HIS A 173 -6.99 8.99 31.80
N GLN A 174 -7.50 9.92 32.63
CA GLN A 174 -8.95 10.20 32.76
C GLN A 174 -9.55 11.00 31.57
N GLY A 175 -8.88 11.05 30.41
CA GLY A 175 -9.29 11.92 29.28
C GLY A 175 -9.31 11.31 27.89
N ARG A 176 -8.64 10.16 27.63
CA ARG A 176 -8.52 9.56 26.28
C ARG A 176 -8.69 8.04 26.30
N ALA A 177 -9.63 7.52 27.07
CA ALA A 177 -9.94 6.09 27.00
C ALA A 177 -10.72 5.78 25.71
N PRO A 178 -10.40 4.68 25.00
CA PRO A 178 -11.21 4.21 23.87
C PRO A 178 -12.66 3.99 24.31
N GLN A 179 -13.60 4.55 23.55
CA GLN A 179 -15.03 4.30 23.78
C GLN A 179 -15.54 3.27 22.78
N MET A 180 -16.14 2.20 23.28
CA MET A 180 -16.81 1.22 22.44
C MET A 180 -18.17 1.77 22.01
N VAL A 181 -18.36 1.95 20.70
CA VAL A 181 -19.61 2.44 20.12
C VAL A 181 -20.26 1.37 19.24
N THR A 182 -21.57 1.48 19.06
CA THR A 182 -22.36 0.61 18.18
C THR A 182 -23.27 1.46 17.33
N PHE A 183 -23.26 1.22 16.02
CA PHE A 183 -24.10 1.96 15.06
C PHE A 183 -24.54 1.08 13.89
N GLN A 184 -25.51 1.57 13.12
CA GLN A 184 -25.94 0.95 11.87
C GLN A 184 -25.20 1.60 10.71
N LEU A 185 -24.53 0.77 9.91
CA LEU A 185 -23.85 1.19 8.70
C LEU A 185 -24.42 0.42 7.50
N PRO A 186 -24.86 1.10 6.43
CA PRO A 186 -25.27 0.42 5.20
C PRO A 186 -24.10 -0.37 4.61
N ASP A 187 -24.30 -1.65 4.29
CA ASP A 187 -23.30 -2.45 3.59
C ASP A 187 -23.16 -2.04 2.10
N GLN A 188 -22.32 -2.77 1.36
CA GLN A 188 -22.08 -2.49 -0.07
C GLN A 188 -23.35 -2.53 -0.93
N GLN A 189 -24.38 -3.29 -0.51
CA GLN A 189 -25.68 -3.38 -1.17
C GLN A 189 -26.70 -2.35 -0.63
N GLY A 190 -26.30 -1.52 0.34
CA GLY A 190 -27.15 -0.54 1.00
C GLY A 190 -28.04 -1.13 2.09
N VAL A 191 -27.80 -2.38 2.51
CA VAL A 191 -28.55 -3.01 3.59
C VAL A 191 -27.93 -2.58 4.92
N PRO A 192 -28.69 -1.96 5.84
CA PRO A 192 -28.17 -1.59 7.16
C PRO A 192 -27.63 -2.81 7.90
N ARG A 193 -26.40 -2.70 8.42
CA ARG A 193 -25.78 -3.69 9.28
C ARG A 193 -25.36 -3.06 10.59
N GLN A 194 -25.61 -3.77 11.68
CA GLN A 194 -25.11 -3.37 12.98
C GLN A 194 -23.62 -3.67 13.04
N LEU A 195 -22.85 -2.67 13.44
CA LEU A 195 -21.44 -2.80 13.75
C LEU A 195 -21.28 -2.65 15.27
N PRO A 196 -21.19 -3.77 16.01
CA PRO A 196 -20.89 -3.72 17.43
C PRO A 196 -19.40 -3.46 17.63
N ASP A 197 -19.07 -2.98 18.83
CA ASP A 197 -17.70 -2.97 19.33
C ASP A 197 -16.69 -2.21 18.44
N ILE A 198 -17.08 -1.03 17.93
CA ILE A 198 -16.17 -0.13 17.22
C ILE A 198 -15.45 0.77 18.21
N LEU A 199 -14.13 0.94 18.04
CA LEU A 199 -13.31 1.84 18.85
C LEU A 199 -13.47 3.27 18.34
N ASP A 200 -14.07 4.14 19.15
CA ASP A 200 -14.08 5.58 18.94
C ASP A 200 -12.82 6.19 19.58
N HIS A 201 -11.93 6.69 18.72
CA HIS A 201 -10.69 7.33 19.12
C HIS A 201 -10.89 8.81 19.54
N GLN A 202 -12.13 9.31 19.48
CA GLN A 202 -12.56 10.67 19.85
C GLN A 202 -11.92 11.80 19.02
N GLY A 203 -11.46 11.50 17.81
CA GLY A 203 -10.82 12.49 16.91
C GLY A 203 -11.80 13.35 16.13
N GLY A 204 -13.10 13.03 16.22
CA GLY A 204 -14.21 13.89 15.82
C GLY A 204 -14.50 13.94 14.32
N ILE A 205 -13.49 13.75 13.47
CA ILE A 205 -13.63 13.72 12.01
C ILE A 205 -14.26 12.42 11.56
N ASP A 206 -13.60 11.31 11.84
CA ASP A 206 -13.97 10.01 11.33
C ASP A 206 -14.09 8.96 12.44
N ILE A 207 -14.40 7.73 12.01
CA ILE A 207 -14.30 6.55 12.85
C ILE A 207 -13.78 5.38 12.00
N HIS A 208 -12.64 4.82 12.41
CA HIS A 208 -12.00 3.72 11.69
C HIS A 208 -12.80 2.44 11.83
N LEU A 209 -13.18 1.86 10.69
CA LEU A 209 -13.85 0.58 10.66
C LEU A 209 -12.80 -0.55 10.72
N PRO A 210 -13.03 -1.64 11.48
CA PRO A 210 -12.14 -2.79 11.56
C PRO A 210 -12.32 -3.68 10.33
N LEU A 211 -11.95 -3.15 9.16
CA LEU A 211 -12.12 -3.80 7.87
C LEU A 211 -10.76 -4.06 7.22
N ASP A 212 -10.50 -5.32 6.91
CA ASP A 212 -9.31 -5.72 6.17
C ASP A 212 -9.59 -5.78 4.67
N LEU A 213 -8.67 -5.21 3.89
CA LEU A 213 -8.70 -5.32 2.43
C LEU A 213 -8.16 -6.68 1.99
N THR A 214 -8.88 -7.33 1.07
CA THR A 214 -8.38 -8.53 0.38
C THR A 214 -7.27 -8.16 -0.60
N VAL A 215 -6.51 -9.14 -1.08
CA VAL A 215 -5.45 -8.93 -2.10
C VAL A 215 -6.01 -8.19 -3.33
N ASP A 216 -7.11 -8.66 -3.91
CA ASP A 216 -7.75 -8.03 -5.08
C ASP A 216 -8.21 -6.59 -4.82
N MET A 217 -8.69 -6.32 -3.60
CA MET A 217 -9.11 -4.97 -3.19
C MET A 217 -7.90 -4.04 -3.10
N ARG A 218 -6.77 -4.52 -2.58
CA ARG A 218 -5.52 -3.77 -2.52
C ARG A 218 -4.99 -3.44 -3.91
N GLU A 219 -4.96 -4.42 -4.81
CA GLU A 219 -4.55 -4.19 -6.21
C GLU A 219 -5.44 -3.16 -6.89
N THR A 220 -6.75 -3.24 -6.65
CA THR A 220 -7.72 -2.27 -7.15
C THR A 220 -7.42 -0.88 -6.61
N LEU A 221 -7.17 -0.73 -5.31
CA LEU A 221 -6.83 0.55 -4.70
C LEU A 221 -5.53 1.13 -5.28
N GLN A 222 -4.48 0.31 -5.38
CA GLN A 222 -3.21 0.72 -5.97
C GLN A 222 -3.34 1.16 -7.43
N ALA A 223 -4.15 0.45 -8.23
CA ALA A 223 -4.44 0.85 -9.61
C ALA A 223 -5.09 2.24 -9.66
N ARG A 224 -6.07 2.51 -8.79
CA ARG A 224 -6.74 3.81 -8.71
C ARG A 224 -5.79 4.95 -8.31
N ILE A 225 -4.88 4.69 -7.37
CA ILE A 225 -3.85 5.66 -6.96
C ILE A 225 -2.92 5.96 -8.14
N ARG A 226 -2.46 4.95 -8.89
CA ARG A 226 -1.65 5.16 -10.11
C ARG A 226 -2.39 5.95 -11.17
N ASP A 227 -3.67 5.64 -11.41
CA ASP A 227 -4.49 6.36 -12.37
C ASP A 227 -4.68 7.83 -11.94
N ALA A 228 -4.83 8.10 -10.63
CA ALA A 228 -4.91 9.45 -10.08
C ALA A 228 -3.62 10.25 -10.27
N ILE A 229 -2.45 9.61 -10.05
CA ILE A 229 -1.14 10.21 -10.32
C ILE A 229 -1.00 10.53 -11.81
N GLY A 230 -1.44 9.61 -12.69
CA GLY A 230 -1.47 9.81 -14.14
C GLY A 230 -2.36 10.97 -14.56
N ALA A 231 -3.56 11.07 -13.98
CA ALA A 231 -4.50 12.17 -14.24
C ALA A 231 -3.95 13.52 -13.77
N TRP A 232 -3.33 13.58 -12.60
CA TRP A 232 -2.65 14.79 -12.09
C TRP A 232 -1.47 15.20 -12.99
N SER A 233 -0.66 14.22 -13.42
CA SER A 233 0.47 14.46 -14.32
C SER A 233 0.04 15.00 -15.69
N ALA A 234 -1.07 14.49 -16.23
CA ALA A 234 -1.65 14.95 -17.49
C ALA A 234 -2.35 16.31 -17.38
N GLY A 235 -2.82 16.69 -16.18
CA GLY A 235 -3.51 17.95 -15.90
C GLY A 235 -2.59 19.11 -15.52
N ASP A 236 -1.44 19.25 -16.20
CA ASP A 236 -0.39 20.26 -15.93
C ASP A 236 0.15 20.27 -14.48
N ARG A 237 0.03 19.15 -13.76
CA ARG A 237 0.45 19.03 -12.34
C ARG A 237 -0.20 20.10 -11.45
N ARG A 238 -1.44 20.48 -11.78
CA ARG A 238 -2.21 21.46 -11.01
C ARG A 238 -2.56 20.88 -9.64
N GLY A 239 -2.47 21.70 -8.59
CA GLY A 239 -2.71 21.28 -7.21
C GLY A 239 -1.51 20.53 -6.62
N ASP A 240 -1.48 20.47 -5.31
CA ASP A 240 -0.49 19.78 -4.50
C ASP A 240 -0.64 18.23 -4.55
N LEU A 241 0.49 17.55 -4.52
CA LEU A 241 0.63 16.11 -4.46
C LEU A 241 1.66 15.87 -3.35
N PRO A 242 1.33 15.12 -2.27
CA PRO A 242 2.23 14.92 -1.13
C PRO A 242 3.41 14.01 -1.53
N SER A 243 4.29 14.52 -2.39
CA SER A 243 5.21 13.71 -3.19
C SER A 243 6.32 13.11 -2.35
N ASN A 244 6.80 13.83 -1.34
CA ASN A 244 7.78 13.30 -0.39
C ASN A 244 7.22 12.11 0.38
N LEU A 245 5.98 12.21 0.86
CA LEU A 245 5.34 11.14 1.61
C LEU A 245 4.98 9.95 0.71
N LEU A 246 4.41 10.20 -0.46
CA LEU A 246 4.13 9.12 -1.42
C LEU A 246 5.42 8.42 -1.90
N THR A 247 6.54 9.15 -1.99
CA THR A 247 7.87 8.55 -2.22
C THR A 247 8.33 7.71 -1.03
N GLN A 248 8.24 8.24 0.19
CA GLN A 248 8.60 7.51 1.42
C GLN A 248 7.78 6.22 1.59
N LEU A 249 6.51 6.24 1.17
CA LEU A 249 5.61 5.09 1.18
C LEU A 249 5.79 4.15 -0.02
N GLY A 250 6.74 4.42 -0.93
CA GLY A 250 6.97 3.62 -2.13
C GLY A 250 5.83 3.67 -3.14
N LEU A 251 4.88 4.60 -3.00
CA LEU A 251 3.71 4.75 -3.88
C LEU A 251 4.04 5.53 -5.17
N LEU A 252 5.09 6.36 -5.15
CA LEU A 252 5.66 6.99 -6.36
C LEU A 252 6.73 6.12 -7.04
N ASN A 253 7.32 5.17 -6.31
CA ASN A 253 8.22 4.15 -6.85
C ASN A 253 7.63 2.73 -6.61
N PRO A 254 6.45 2.41 -7.16
CA PRO A 254 5.99 1.02 -7.17
C PRO A 254 6.97 0.16 -7.99
N PRO A 255 7.04 -1.17 -7.75
CA PRO A 255 7.80 -2.06 -8.62
C PRO A 255 7.40 -1.78 -10.06
N GLN A 256 8.38 -1.35 -10.87
CA GLN A 256 8.18 -0.95 -12.26
C GLN A 256 7.70 -2.14 -13.08
N ILE A 257 7.98 -3.35 -12.59
CA ILE A 257 7.59 -4.60 -13.19
C ILE A 257 6.30 -5.11 -12.55
N PRO A 258 5.22 -5.35 -13.32
CA PRO A 258 3.96 -5.90 -12.81
C PRO A 258 4.12 -7.41 -12.56
N TRP A 259 4.84 -7.76 -11.50
CA TRP A 259 5.26 -9.13 -11.17
C TRP A 259 4.12 -10.15 -11.14
N GLN A 260 2.96 -9.76 -10.61
CA GLN A 260 1.75 -10.62 -10.59
C GLN A 260 1.35 -11.10 -12.00
N ARG A 261 1.34 -10.21 -12.99
CA ARG A 261 0.99 -10.55 -14.38
C ARG A 261 2.07 -11.40 -15.05
N LEU A 262 3.33 -11.20 -14.69
CA LEU A 262 4.43 -12.00 -15.23
C LEU A 262 4.45 -13.39 -14.62
N PHE A 263 4.27 -13.52 -13.31
CA PHE A 263 4.20 -14.80 -12.63
C PHE A 263 3.01 -15.62 -13.12
N HIS A 264 1.83 -15.02 -13.33
CA HIS A 264 0.71 -15.71 -13.97
C HIS A 264 1.09 -16.26 -15.35
N ARG A 265 1.75 -15.46 -16.20
CA ARG A 265 2.18 -15.90 -17.54
C ARG A 265 3.18 -17.06 -17.50
N PHE A 266 4.13 -17.03 -16.56
CA PHE A 266 5.12 -18.09 -16.42
C PHE A 266 4.54 -19.33 -15.72
N ALA A 267 3.60 -19.16 -14.80
CA ALA A 267 2.82 -20.24 -14.21
C ALA A 267 2.01 -20.95 -15.31
N ASP A 268 1.25 -20.22 -16.14
CA ASP A 268 0.47 -20.82 -17.24
C ASP A 268 1.36 -21.61 -18.24
N ALA A 269 2.54 -21.08 -18.57
CA ALA A 269 3.50 -21.74 -19.47
C ALA A 269 4.19 -22.97 -18.84
N ALA A 270 4.37 -22.99 -17.52
CA ALA A 270 4.90 -24.12 -16.76
C ALA A 270 3.82 -25.20 -16.52
N VAL A 271 2.56 -24.78 -16.31
CA VAL A 271 1.38 -25.62 -16.09
C VAL A 271 0.99 -26.39 -17.35
N ALA A 272 1.26 -25.85 -18.54
CA ALA A 272 1.04 -26.56 -19.81
C ALA A 272 1.92 -27.82 -19.99
N ARG A 273 2.81 -28.16 -19.05
CA ARG A 273 3.72 -29.32 -19.13
C ARG A 273 3.40 -30.49 -18.19
N ASP A 274 2.45 -30.39 -17.25
CA ASP A 274 2.13 -31.50 -16.34
C ASP A 274 0.62 -31.76 -16.19
N ASP A 275 0.14 -32.69 -17.01
CA ASP A 275 -1.15 -33.37 -16.86
C ASP A 275 -1.24 -34.08 -15.48
N TYR A 276 -2.28 -33.75 -14.71
CA TYR A 276 -2.84 -34.50 -13.57
C TYR A 276 -1.89 -35.44 -12.80
N SER A 277 -1.06 -34.88 -11.91
CA SER A 277 -0.29 -35.71 -10.97
C SER A 277 -1.12 -36.09 -9.74
N LEU A 278 -1.51 -37.37 -9.66
CA LEU A 278 -2.13 -38.02 -8.49
C LEU A 278 -1.11 -38.30 -7.35
N ALA A 279 0.13 -37.82 -7.46
CA ALA A 279 1.23 -38.27 -6.60
C ALA A 279 1.17 -37.76 -5.14
N ARG A 280 0.33 -36.77 -4.82
CA ARG A 280 0.24 -36.20 -3.46
C ARG A 280 -1.21 -35.85 -3.06
N PRO A 281 -1.90 -36.72 -2.30
CA PRO A 281 -3.23 -36.44 -1.77
C PRO A 281 -3.18 -35.37 -0.68
N ASN A 282 -4.22 -34.54 -0.58
CA ASN A 282 -4.35 -33.54 0.46
C ASN A 282 -4.39 -34.19 1.86
N ARG A 283 -3.35 -33.98 2.66
CA ARG A 283 -3.17 -34.60 3.99
C ARG A 283 -4.29 -34.29 4.98
N ARG A 284 -5.00 -33.16 4.81
CA ARG A 284 -6.14 -32.78 5.65
C ARG A 284 -7.34 -33.71 5.50
N TYR A 285 -7.55 -34.28 4.31
CA TYR A 285 -8.67 -35.17 4.00
C TYR A 285 -8.30 -36.66 4.07
N LEU A 286 -7.01 -36.98 4.11
CA LEU A 286 -6.48 -38.33 4.36
C LEU A 286 -6.95 -38.88 5.71
N ALA A 287 -7.07 -38.05 6.75
CA ALA A 287 -7.62 -38.43 8.05
C ALA A 287 -9.12 -38.81 8.01
N MET A 288 -9.81 -38.49 6.91
CA MET A 288 -11.24 -38.73 6.71
C MET A 288 -11.52 -39.82 5.65
N ASN A 289 -10.51 -40.61 5.25
CA ASN A 289 -10.61 -41.66 4.23
C ASN A 289 -11.12 -41.19 2.85
N LEU A 290 -10.96 -39.90 2.54
CA LEU A 290 -11.32 -39.31 1.25
C LEU A 290 -10.05 -39.07 0.42
N ILE A 291 -9.94 -39.75 -0.73
CA ILE A 291 -8.89 -39.47 -1.71
C ILE A 291 -9.31 -38.25 -2.52
N VAL A 292 -8.93 -37.07 -2.03
CA VAL A 292 -9.17 -35.79 -2.69
C VAL A 292 -7.91 -35.39 -3.45
N PRO A 293 -7.98 -35.09 -4.76
CA PRO A 293 -6.85 -34.50 -5.49
C PRO A 293 -6.35 -33.24 -4.76
N GLY A 294 -5.03 -33.12 -4.60
CA GLY A 294 -4.44 -31.90 -4.04
C GLY A 294 -4.88 -30.67 -4.83
N ARG A 295 -5.24 -29.60 -4.14
CA ARG A 295 -5.60 -28.33 -4.78
C ARG A 295 -4.34 -27.79 -5.47
N TYR A 296 -4.40 -27.66 -6.78
CA TYR A 296 -3.34 -27.09 -7.63
C TYR A 296 -3.09 -25.63 -7.17
N GLN A 297 -1.83 -25.25 -6.94
CA GLN A 297 -1.44 -23.87 -6.62
C GLN A 297 -0.97 -23.18 -7.91
N GLU A 298 -1.49 -21.99 -8.18
CA GLU A 298 -1.07 -21.08 -9.25
C GLU A 298 0.19 -20.27 -8.88
N THR A 299 0.98 -20.73 -7.90
CA THR A 299 2.19 -20.04 -7.41
C THR A 299 3.46 -20.73 -7.91
N LEU A 300 4.48 -19.95 -8.27
CA LEU A 300 5.79 -20.48 -8.62
C LEU A 300 6.45 -21.04 -7.34
N ASN A 301 6.64 -22.36 -7.28
CA ASN A 301 7.12 -23.06 -6.08
C ASN A 301 8.51 -22.60 -5.60
N ARG A 302 9.38 -22.16 -6.51
CA ARG A 302 10.75 -21.72 -6.19
C ARG A 302 11.29 -20.80 -7.27
N VAL A 303 11.64 -19.57 -6.89
CA VAL A 303 12.29 -18.61 -7.77
C VAL A 303 13.76 -18.45 -7.34
N VAL A 304 14.67 -18.54 -8.29
CA VAL A 304 16.09 -18.21 -8.05
C VAL A 304 16.38 -16.89 -8.73
N ILE A 305 16.86 -15.93 -7.96
CA ILE A 305 17.23 -14.60 -8.42
C ILE A 305 18.75 -14.49 -8.41
N ALA A 306 19.36 -14.08 -9.52
CA ALA A 306 20.76 -13.72 -9.57
C ALA A 306 20.89 -12.19 -9.60
N LEU A 307 21.58 -11.64 -8.62
CA LEU A 307 21.89 -10.21 -8.54
C LEU A 307 23.35 -9.99 -8.94
N ASP A 308 23.54 -9.30 -10.06
CA ASP A 308 24.84 -8.85 -10.52
C ASP A 308 25.32 -7.67 -9.68
N THR A 309 26.50 -7.81 -9.08
CA THR A 309 27.15 -6.78 -8.25
C THR A 309 28.48 -6.29 -8.85
N SER A 310 28.67 -6.53 -10.14
CA SER A 310 29.83 -6.08 -10.88
C SER A 310 30.00 -4.56 -10.86
N ALA A 311 31.20 -4.10 -11.20
CA ALA A 311 31.56 -2.69 -11.15
C ALA A 311 30.75 -1.78 -12.11
N SER A 312 30.02 -2.35 -13.08
CA SER A 312 29.16 -1.61 -14.00
C SER A 312 27.79 -1.24 -13.40
N MET A 313 27.37 -1.90 -12.32
CA MET A 313 26.11 -1.62 -11.62
C MET A 313 26.33 -0.49 -10.60
N ASP A 314 25.61 0.62 -10.78
CA ASP A 314 25.69 1.74 -9.84
C ASP A 314 24.86 1.51 -8.57
N LYS A 315 25.07 2.35 -7.54
CA LYS A 315 24.38 2.20 -6.25
C LYS A 315 22.87 2.47 -6.34
N GLU A 316 22.43 3.22 -7.34
CA GLU A 316 21.04 3.60 -7.52
C GLU A 316 20.28 2.51 -8.28
N GLU A 317 20.89 1.92 -9.31
CA GLU A 317 20.42 0.73 -10.03
C GLU A 317 20.26 -0.45 -9.07
N LEU A 318 21.25 -0.70 -8.21
CA LEU A 318 21.17 -1.75 -7.20
C LEU A 318 20.01 -1.52 -6.20
N ARG A 319 19.67 -0.26 -5.91
CA ARG A 319 18.54 0.09 -5.03
C ARG A 319 17.20 -0.16 -5.73
N ASP A 320 17.07 0.21 -7.00
CA ASP A 320 15.86 -0.05 -7.79
C ASP A 320 15.62 -1.56 -7.91
N VAL A 321 16.67 -2.30 -8.22
CA VAL A 321 16.65 -3.76 -8.31
C VAL A 321 16.27 -4.40 -6.97
N ALA A 322 16.78 -3.90 -5.84
CA ALA A 322 16.38 -4.38 -4.51
C ALA A 322 14.88 -4.13 -4.25
N SER A 323 14.34 -2.99 -4.69
CA SER A 323 12.90 -2.67 -4.58
C SER A 323 12.04 -3.65 -5.39
N GLU A 324 12.50 -4.08 -6.57
CA GLU A 324 11.81 -5.11 -7.36
C GLU A 324 11.77 -6.46 -6.64
N ILE A 325 12.88 -6.88 -6.02
CA ILE A 325 12.93 -8.14 -5.26
C ILE A 325 11.93 -8.09 -4.09
N VAL A 326 11.89 -6.99 -3.34
CA VAL A 326 10.93 -6.79 -2.24
C VAL A 326 9.48 -6.87 -2.76
N GLY A 327 9.20 -6.27 -3.91
CA GLY A 327 7.87 -6.33 -4.55
C GLY A 327 7.44 -7.75 -4.96
N MET A 328 8.40 -8.65 -5.23
CA MET A 328 8.12 -10.05 -5.57
C MET A 328 7.89 -10.95 -4.35
N MET A 329 8.49 -10.65 -3.20
CA MET A 329 8.46 -11.53 -2.01
C MET A 329 7.06 -11.99 -1.59
N PRO A 330 6.00 -11.15 -1.62
CA PRO A 330 4.65 -11.57 -1.25
C PRO A 330 3.97 -12.52 -2.25
N LEU A 331 4.54 -12.69 -3.45
CA LEU A 331 3.89 -13.36 -4.58
C LEU A 331 4.42 -14.77 -4.84
N VAL A 332 5.45 -15.19 -4.12
CA VAL A 332 6.15 -16.47 -4.34
C VAL A 332 6.42 -17.16 -3.01
N ASP A 333 6.38 -18.48 -3.01
CA ASP A 333 6.50 -19.29 -1.79
C ASP A 333 7.96 -19.40 -1.29
N ASP A 334 8.93 -19.32 -2.20
CA ASP A 334 10.37 -19.49 -1.91
C ASP A 334 11.23 -18.68 -2.91
N ILE A 335 12.12 -17.82 -2.38
CA ILE A 335 13.13 -17.09 -3.15
C ILE A 335 14.52 -17.44 -2.62
N THR A 336 15.42 -17.82 -3.53
CA THR A 336 16.86 -17.84 -3.25
C THR A 336 17.54 -16.74 -4.05
N LEU A 337 18.16 -15.78 -3.36
CA LEU A 337 18.97 -14.73 -3.97
C LEU A 337 20.43 -15.19 -4.03
N ILE A 338 21.03 -15.17 -5.22
CA ILE A 338 22.44 -15.42 -5.46
C ILE A 338 23.08 -14.10 -5.85
N VAL A 339 23.92 -13.56 -4.99
CA VAL A 339 24.73 -12.37 -5.26
C VAL A 339 26.03 -12.82 -5.90
N ALA A 340 26.29 -12.37 -7.13
CA ALA A 340 27.46 -12.81 -7.88
C ALA A 340 28.08 -11.66 -8.70
N ASP A 341 29.36 -11.81 -8.98
CA ASP A 341 30.11 -11.05 -9.99
C ASP A 341 30.87 -12.03 -10.91
N ALA A 342 32.19 -12.16 -10.79
CA ALA A 342 33.00 -13.18 -11.45
C ALA A 342 33.01 -14.49 -10.64
N ALA A 343 32.55 -14.43 -9.40
CA ALA A 343 32.30 -15.56 -8.54
C ALA A 343 31.05 -15.29 -7.67
N ILE A 344 30.57 -16.35 -7.01
CA ILE A 344 29.48 -16.23 -6.06
C ILE A 344 30.00 -15.54 -4.81
N GLN A 345 29.38 -14.43 -4.45
CA GLN A 345 29.73 -13.63 -3.28
C GLN A 345 28.92 -14.10 -2.08
N GLU A 346 27.61 -14.25 -2.26
CA GLU A 346 26.71 -14.62 -1.18
C GLU A 346 25.45 -15.30 -1.73
N VAL A 347 24.91 -16.24 -0.96
CA VAL A 347 23.63 -16.89 -1.28
C VAL A 347 22.72 -16.69 -0.09
N VAL A 348 21.63 -15.97 -0.32
CA VAL A 348 20.69 -15.54 0.71
C VAL A 348 19.38 -16.30 0.53
N PRO A 349 18.99 -17.13 1.52
CA PRO A 349 17.71 -17.83 1.51
C PRO A 349 16.56 -16.86 1.85
N PHE A 350 15.32 -17.29 1.58
CA PHE A 350 14.11 -16.48 1.75
C PHE A 350 14.00 -15.86 3.15
N GLU A 351 14.28 -16.63 4.20
CA GLU A 351 14.16 -16.21 5.60
C GLU A 351 15.10 -15.04 5.97
N GLY A 352 16.20 -14.87 5.24
CA GLY A 352 17.18 -13.80 5.46
C GLY A 352 17.10 -12.65 4.46
N LEU A 353 16.27 -12.79 3.42
CA LEU A 353 16.28 -11.92 2.24
C LEU A 353 15.93 -10.47 2.57
N GLU A 354 14.85 -10.24 3.33
CA GLU A 354 14.41 -8.87 3.67
C GLU A 354 15.47 -8.13 4.50
N SER A 355 16.07 -8.81 5.48
CA SER A 355 17.11 -8.24 6.33
C SER A 355 18.38 -7.92 5.54
N PHE A 356 18.76 -8.79 4.60
CA PHE A 356 19.90 -8.58 3.73
C PHE A 356 19.71 -7.37 2.81
N LEU A 357 18.55 -7.25 2.15
CA LEU A 357 18.24 -6.13 1.26
C LEU A 357 18.21 -4.80 2.03
N ARG A 358 17.65 -4.78 3.24
CA ARG A 358 17.64 -3.57 4.11
C ARG A 358 19.02 -3.15 4.58
N ALA A 359 19.93 -4.10 4.81
CA ALA A 359 21.29 -3.80 5.23
C ALA A 359 22.07 -3.03 4.15
N GLY A 360 21.69 -3.17 2.87
CA GLY A 360 22.24 -2.40 1.74
C GLY A 360 23.74 -2.60 1.48
N ARG A 361 24.35 -3.59 2.12
CA ARG A 361 25.77 -3.94 1.98
C ARG A 361 25.90 -5.11 1.02
N LEU A 362 26.03 -4.80 -0.27
CA LEU A 362 26.29 -5.82 -1.30
C LEU A 362 27.80 -6.06 -1.42
N PRO A 363 28.30 -7.27 -1.12
CA PRO A 363 29.70 -7.63 -1.35
C PRO A 363 29.98 -7.79 -2.85
N GLY A 364 31.24 -7.63 -3.26
CA GLY A 364 31.68 -7.76 -4.66
C GLY A 364 32.19 -6.44 -5.26
N ARG A 365 32.69 -6.54 -6.51
CA ARG A 365 33.03 -5.45 -7.49
C ARG A 365 33.95 -5.94 -8.63
N GLY A 366 33.96 -7.24 -8.90
CA GLY A 366 34.75 -7.85 -9.97
C GLY A 366 34.17 -7.64 -11.37
N GLY A 367 34.69 -8.41 -12.33
CA GLY A 367 34.03 -8.60 -13.64
C GLY A 367 32.77 -9.47 -13.51
N THR A 368 32.05 -9.73 -14.60
CA THR A 368 30.76 -10.44 -14.57
C THR A 368 30.85 -11.80 -15.25
N ASP A 369 30.47 -12.87 -14.56
CA ASP A 369 30.33 -14.21 -15.13
C ASP A 369 29.10 -14.96 -14.58
N HIS A 370 28.05 -15.05 -15.41
CA HIS A 370 26.83 -15.79 -15.04
C HIS A 370 27.00 -17.31 -15.11
N VAL A 371 28.07 -17.84 -15.72
CA VAL A 371 28.31 -19.30 -15.75
C VAL A 371 28.41 -19.84 -14.34
N CYS A 372 29.09 -19.13 -13.43
CA CYS A 372 29.23 -19.57 -12.04
C CYS A 372 27.88 -19.70 -11.30
N VAL A 373 26.91 -18.83 -11.62
CA VAL A 373 25.56 -18.86 -11.05
C VAL A 373 24.81 -20.10 -11.52
N PHE A 374 24.85 -20.39 -12.83
CA PHE A 374 24.17 -21.57 -13.38
C PHE A 374 24.81 -22.89 -12.93
N ASP A 375 26.14 -22.92 -12.82
CA ASP A 375 26.88 -24.07 -12.28
C ASP A 375 26.48 -24.35 -10.82
N TYR A 376 26.37 -23.30 -10.00
CA TYR A 376 25.93 -23.44 -8.61
C TYR A 376 24.49 -23.93 -8.49
N ILE A 377 23.58 -23.42 -9.33
CA ILE A 377 22.19 -23.89 -9.39
C ILE A 377 22.14 -25.40 -9.72
N ALA A 378 22.98 -25.85 -10.66
CA ALA A 378 23.05 -27.24 -11.07
C ALA A 378 23.67 -28.13 -9.98
N GLU A 379 24.77 -27.70 -9.37
CA GLU A 379 25.48 -28.43 -8.31
C GLU A 379 24.61 -28.61 -7.06
N HIS A 380 23.93 -27.53 -6.63
CA HIS A 380 23.09 -27.52 -5.44
C HIS A 380 21.65 -28.00 -5.71
N ARG A 381 21.33 -28.36 -6.96
CA ARG A 381 20.03 -28.87 -7.40
C ARG A 381 18.87 -27.97 -6.95
N LEU A 382 19.03 -26.66 -7.08
CA LEU A 382 18.02 -25.69 -6.65
C LEU A 382 16.71 -25.85 -7.45
N ASN A 383 16.81 -26.27 -8.72
CA ASN A 383 15.68 -26.56 -9.63
C ASN A 383 14.60 -25.47 -9.62
N PRO A 384 14.95 -24.23 -10.05
CA PRO A 384 13.99 -23.14 -10.05
C PRO A 384 12.83 -23.39 -11.01
N SER A 385 11.62 -22.98 -10.59
CA SER A 385 10.45 -22.88 -11.46
C SER A 385 10.55 -21.67 -12.39
N LEU A 386 11.31 -20.65 -11.98
CA LEU A 386 11.70 -19.48 -12.77
C LEU A 386 13.06 -18.98 -12.28
N PHE A 387 13.96 -18.71 -13.22
CA PHE A 387 15.19 -17.97 -12.95
C PHE A 387 15.02 -16.51 -13.36
N ILE A 388 15.46 -15.59 -12.50
CA ILE A 388 15.46 -14.14 -12.78
C ILE A 388 16.88 -13.61 -12.63
N GLY A 389 17.48 -13.12 -13.71
CA GLY A 389 18.79 -12.47 -13.68
C GLY A 389 18.64 -10.95 -13.73
N LEU A 390 19.20 -10.26 -12.75
CA LEU A 390 19.20 -8.81 -12.63
C LEU A 390 20.60 -8.31 -12.98
N THR A 391 20.79 -7.86 -14.23
CA THR A 391 22.12 -7.56 -14.81
C THR A 391 22.01 -6.59 -16.00
N ASP A 392 23.11 -5.92 -16.33
CA ASP A 392 23.30 -5.15 -17.56
C ASP A 392 23.51 -6.04 -18.82
N LEU A 393 23.60 -7.37 -18.63
CA LEU A 393 23.87 -8.40 -19.64
C LEU A 393 25.29 -8.40 -20.21
N GLY A 394 26.21 -7.61 -19.65
CA GLY A 394 27.62 -7.53 -20.03
C GLY A 394 28.47 -8.71 -19.53
N SER A 395 27.99 -9.94 -19.69
CA SER A 395 28.54 -11.14 -19.04
C SER A 395 28.84 -12.28 -20.02
N SER A 396 29.66 -13.23 -19.57
CA SER A 396 29.66 -14.59 -20.11
C SER A 396 28.42 -15.35 -19.65
N PHE A 397 27.90 -16.23 -20.51
CA PHE A 397 26.71 -17.04 -20.24
C PHE A 397 26.94 -18.49 -20.68
N PRO A 398 26.22 -19.47 -20.10
CA PRO A 398 26.28 -20.85 -20.56
C PRO A 398 25.86 -20.99 -22.04
N GLU A 399 26.59 -21.81 -22.80
CA GLU A 399 26.28 -22.09 -24.21
C GLU A 399 24.93 -22.80 -24.38
N GLN A 400 24.53 -23.62 -23.41
CA GLN A 400 23.27 -24.37 -23.42
C GLN A 400 22.23 -23.69 -22.54
N LYS A 401 21.02 -23.54 -23.10
CA LYS A 401 19.87 -23.02 -22.38
C LYS A 401 19.45 -23.98 -21.25
N PRO A 402 19.21 -23.48 -20.03
CA PRO A 402 18.77 -24.32 -18.91
C PRO A 402 17.34 -24.87 -19.14
N PRO A 403 16.97 -25.95 -18.43
CA PRO A 403 15.67 -26.62 -18.62
C PRO A 403 14.47 -25.85 -18.02
N TYR A 404 14.72 -24.73 -17.34
CA TYR A 404 13.71 -23.90 -16.69
C TYR A 404 13.53 -22.54 -17.42
N PRO A 405 12.37 -21.86 -17.24
CA PRO A 405 12.15 -20.51 -17.74
C PRO A 405 13.16 -19.50 -17.17
N VAL A 406 13.54 -18.53 -18.00
CA VAL A 406 14.55 -17.52 -17.68
C VAL A 406 14.01 -16.15 -18.06
N LEU A 407 14.08 -15.24 -17.10
CA LEU A 407 13.77 -13.83 -17.24
C LEU A 407 15.01 -13.00 -16.92
N TRP A 408 15.34 -12.05 -17.77
CA TRP A 408 16.39 -11.06 -17.53
C TRP A 408 15.73 -9.70 -17.30
N VAL A 409 16.13 -9.03 -16.22
CA VAL A 409 15.74 -7.64 -15.95
C VAL A 409 16.98 -6.78 -16.04
N THR A 410 16.91 -5.72 -16.85
CA THR A 410 18.06 -4.87 -17.16
C THR A 410 17.72 -3.38 -16.98
N PRO A 411 18.50 -2.59 -16.24
CA PRO A 411 18.29 -1.16 -16.06
C PRO A 411 18.56 -0.37 -17.36
N HIS A 412 19.64 -0.71 -18.07
CA HIS A 412 20.03 -0.09 -19.33
C HIS A 412 20.54 -1.16 -20.31
N ARG A 413 20.07 -1.11 -21.56
CA ARG A 413 20.31 -2.18 -22.54
C ARG A 413 21.75 -2.14 -23.06
N HIS A 414 22.68 -2.76 -22.35
CA HIS A 414 24.10 -2.80 -22.72
C HIS A 414 24.48 -3.99 -23.62
N ALA A 415 23.71 -5.09 -23.63
CA ALA A 415 23.92 -6.25 -24.50
C ALA A 415 22.62 -7.06 -24.81
N GLU A 416 22.72 -8.06 -25.69
CA GLU A 416 21.65 -9.03 -25.97
C GLU A 416 21.82 -10.32 -25.16
N ALA A 417 20.76 -10.77 -24.49
CA ALA A 417 20.78 -12.03 -23.76
C ALA A 417 20.79 -13.25 -24.73
N PRO A 418 21.52 -14.33 -24.43
CA PRO A 418 21.63 -15.50 -25.32
C PRO A 418 20.32 -16.31 -25.39
N TRP A 419 19.48 -16.24 -24.36
CA TRP A 419 18.18 -16.92 -24.26
C TRP A 419 17.35 -16.33 -23.11
N GLY A 420 16.05 -16.62 -23.09
CA GLY A 420 15.12 -16.11 -22.07
C GLY A 420 14.33 -14.89 -22.56
N GLN A 421 13.45 -14.37 -21.71
CA GLN A 421 12.76 -13.10 -21.96
C GLN A 421 13.58 -11.97 -21.32
N VAL A 422 13.61 -10.80 -21.95
CA VAL A 422 14.31 -9.62 -21.42
C VAL A 422 13.28 -8.53 -21.17
N ILE A 423 13.31 -7.95 -19.97
CA ILE A 423 12.52 -6.78 -19.57
C ILE A 423 13.50 -5.66 -19.23
N ALA A 424 13.34 -4.51 -19.91
CA ALA A 424 14.08 -3.32 -19.57
C ALA A 424 13.30 -2.53 -18.50
N LEU A 425 13.99 -2.04 -17.47
CA LEU A 425 13.41 -1.09 -16.53
C LEU A 425 13.25 0.26 -17.26
N PRO A 426 12.09 0.95 -17.12
CA PRO A 426 11.94 2.30 -17.62
C PRO A 426 13.01 3.24 -17.04
N PRO A 427 13.54 4.20 -17.83
CA PRO A 427 14.41 5.23 -17.29
C PRO A 427 13.64 6.08 -16.27
N ARG A 428 14.30 6.45 -15.17
CA ARG A 428 13.70 7.38 -14.19
C ARG A 428 13.40 8.73 -14.86
N PRO A 429 12.29 9.39 -14.54
CA PRO A 429 12.09 10.78 -14.91
C PRO A 429 13.07 11.66 -14.13
N ASP A 430 13.78 12.54 -14.84
CA ASP A 430 14.73 13.53 -14.30
C ASP A 430 14.10 14.50 -13.27
#